data_AF-A0A1H2YMH9-F1
#
_entry.id   AF-A0A1H2YMH9-F1
#
_cell.length_a   1.000
_cell.length_b   1.000
_cell.length_c   1.000
_cell.angle_alpha   90.00
_cell.angle_beta   90.00
_cell.angle_gamma   90.00
#
_symmetry.space_group_name_H-M   'P 1'
#
loop_
_entity.id
_entity.type
_entity.pdbx_description
1 polymer ?
#
loop_
_entity_poly.entity_id
_entity_poly.type
_entity_poly.pdbx_seq_one_letter_code
_entity_poly.pdbx_strand_id
1 'polypeptide(L)'
;MGAYMSDERADFAADLTELENGIKNDIEPALEHFQQLYKDVETISGHDATSLLGTGGPVLIGMFAASAAAVLDGQRAAVASLEGFRDALKDVVRSYRAVEDATGENIKAAGVIR
;
A
#
# COMPACT_ATOMS: atom_id res chain seq x y z
N MET A 1 -11.58 -39.48 -5.10
CA MET A 1 -10.80 -38.44 -4.38
C MET A 1 -10.44 -37.22 -5.25
N GLY A 2 -10.99 -37.05 -6.47
CA GLY A 2 -10.59 -35.95 -7.37
C GLY A 2 -11.40 -34.64 -7.25
N ALA A 3 -12.62 -34.67 -6.71
CA ALA A 3 -13.50 -33.49 -6.69
C ALA A 3 -13.23 -32.53 -5.50
N TYR A 4 -12.78 -33.04 -4.36
CA TYR A 4 -12.50 -32.20 -3.18
C TYR A 4 -11.26 -31.31 -3.37
N MET A 5 -10.25 -31.75 -4.11
CA MET A 5 -9.05 -30.95 -4.38
C MET A 5 -9.25 -29.88 -5.47
N SER A 6 -10.30 -29.99 -6.30
CA SER A 6 -10.59 -28.97 -7.32
C SER A 6 -11.30 -27.75 -6.75
N ASP A 7 -12.18 -27.95 -5.76
CA ASP A 7 -12.88 -26.84 -5.09
C ASP A 7 -11.91 -25.99 -4.25
N GLU A 8 -11.03 -26.61 -3.45
CA GLU A 8 -10.04 -25.88 -2.64
C GLU A 8 -9.06 -25.04 -3.50
N ARG A 9 -8.73 -25.50 -4.70
CA ARG A 9 -7.89 -24.73 -5.64
C ARG A 9 -8.61 -23.57 -6.27
N ALA A 10 -9.89 -23.75 -6.62
CA ALA A 10 -10.72 -22.69 -7.16
C ALA A 10 -10.96 -21.60 -6.11
N ASP A 11 -11.23 -21.99 -4.87
CA ASP A 11 -11.39 -21.09 -3.73
C ASP A 11 -10.10 -20.32 -3.45
N PHE A 12 -8.95 -21.01 -3.41
CA PHE A 12 -7.65 -20.36 -3.22
C PHE A 12 -7.31 -19.36 -4.34
N ALA A 13 -7.61 -19.69 -5.60
CA ALA A 13 -7.41 -18.77 -6.72
C ALA A 13 -8.34 -17.55 -6.65
N ALA A 14 -9.56 -17.73 -6.12
CA ALA A 14 -10.50 -16.64 -5.85
C ALA A 14 -9.96 -15.72 -4.74
N ASP A 15 -9.48 -16.29 -3.62
CA ASP A 15 -8.88 -15.55 -2.51
C ASP A 15 -7.66 -14.72 -2.97
N LEU A 16 -6.79 -15.30 -3.81
CA LEU A 16 -5.66 -14.57 -4.39
C LEU A 16 -6.11 -13.40 -5.28
N THR A 17 -7.17 -13.62 -6.06
CA THR A 17 -7.74 -12.57 -6.92
C THR A 17 -8.38 -11.46 -6.09
N GLU A 18 -9.05 -11.81 -4.98
CA GLU A 18 -9.58 -10.83 -4.03
C GLU A 18 -8.46 -10.02 -3.38
N LEU A 19 -7.36 -10.66 -2.98
CA LEU A 19 -6.18 -9.98 -2.45
C LEU A 19 -5.55 -9.03 -3.48
N GLU A 20 -5.38 -9.47 -4.73
CA GLU A 20 -4.90 -8.64 -5.85
C GLU A 20 -5.81 -7.41 -6.05
N ASN A 21 -7.13 -7.61 -5.99
CA ASN A 21 -8.10 -6.53 -6.10
C ASN A 21 -8.03 -5.57 -4.90
N GLY A 22 -7.87 -6.06 -3.67
CA GLY A 22 -7.72 -5.22 -2.49
C GLY A 22 -6.46 -4.36 -2.54
N ILE A 23 -5.34 -4.92 -3.02
CA ILE A 23 -4.11 -4.14 -3.25
C ILE A 23 -4.38 -2.99 -4.23
N LYS A 24 -5.04 -3.28 -5.34
CA LYS A 24 -5.28 -2.31 -6.43
C LYS A 24 -6.34 -1.27 -6.09
N ASN A 25 -7.41 -1.68 -5.43
CA ASN A 25 -8.59 -0.83 -5.22
C ASN A 25 -8.54 -0.08 -3.89
N ASP A 26 -7.82 -0.60 -2.89
CA ASP A 26 -7.80 -0.01 -1.55
C ASP A 26 -6.42 0.52 -1.19
N ILE A 27 -5.36 -0.30 -1.34
CA ILE A 27 -4.02 0.07 -0.88
C ILE A 27 -3.36 1.10 -1.80
N GLU A 28 -3.42 0.92 -3.12
CA GLU A 28 -2.83 1.86 -4.08
C GLU A 28 -3.49 3.26 -3.99
N PRO A 29 -4.83 3.40 -3.98
CA PRO A 29 -5.48 4.71 -3.83
C PRO A 29 -5.23 5.35 -2.46
N ALA A 30 -5.16 4.55 -1.38
CA ALA A 30 -4.81 5.08 -0.07
C ALA A 30 -3.39 5.68 -0.07
N LEU A 31 -2.43 5.00 -0.69
CA LEU A 31 -1.06 5.50 -0.85
C LEU A 31 -1.02 6.81 -1.64
N GLU A 32 -1.73 6.88 -2.77
CA GLU A 32 -1.83 8.11 -3.56
C GLU A 32 -2.43 9.27 -2.73
N HIS A 33 -3.46 8.98 -1.94
CA HIS A 33 -4.09 9.97 -1.07
C HIS A 33 -3.12 10.49 0.00
N PHE A 34 -2.37 9.62 0.69
CA PHE A 34 -1.39 10.03 1.69
C PHE A 34 -0.22 10.81 1.07
N GLN A 35 0.24 10.43 -0.12
CA GLN A 35 1.26 11.17 -0.84
C GLN A 35 0.78 12.56 -1.27
N GLN A 36 -0.50 12.69 -1.66
CA GLN A 36 -1.08 13.99 -1.99
C GLN A 36 -1.23 14.86 -0.74
N LEU A 37 -1.72 14.30 0.36
CA LEU A 37 -1.84 15.01 1.63
C LEU A 37 -0.48 15.53 2.11
N TYR A 38 0.59 14.75 1.95
CA TYR A 38 1.96 15.19 2.22
C TYR A 38 2.34 16.44 1.41
N LYS A 39 2.08 16.43 0.09
CA LYS A 39 2.36 17.58 -0.78
C LYS A 39 1.54 18.80 -0.38
N ASP A 40 0.30 18.60 0.02
CA ASP A 40 -0.58 19.69 0.44
C ASP A 40 -0.07 20.31 1.75
N VAL A 41 0.30 19.49 2.73
CA VAL A 41 0.90 19.97 4.00
C VAL A 41 2.25 20.64 3.74
N GLU A 42 3.09 20.07 2.87
CA GLU A 42 4.39 20.65 2.50
C GLU A 42 4.20 22.03 1.86
N THR A 43 3.25 22.14 0.93
CA THR A 43 2.87 23.42 0.29
C THR A 43 2.39 24.44 1.32
N ILE A 44 1.46 24.05 2.21
CA ILE A 44 0.94 24.93 3.27
C ILE A 44 2.07 25.38 4.21
N SER A 45 2.97 24.48 4.58
CA SER A 45 4.10 24.76 5.47
C SER A 45 5.21 25.60 4.81
N GLY A 46 5.30 25.58 3.48
CA GLY A 46 6.22 26.39 2.69
C GLY A 46 5.77 27.84 2.53
N HIS A 47 4.52 28.17 2.85
CA HIS A 47 4.10 29.56 2.99
C HIS A 47 4.76 30.17 4.22
N ASP A 48 5.30 31.38 4.07
CA ASP A 48 5.93 32.10 5.18
C ASP A 48 4.92 32.24 6.33
N ALA A 49 5.25 31.66 7.48
CA ALA A 49 4.40 31.67 8.66
C ALA A 49 4.04 33.10 9.09
N THR A 50 4.88 34.09 8.76
CA THR A 50 4.60 35.52 8.95
C THR A 50 3.48 36.04 8.03
N SER A 51 3.27 35.44 6.86
CA SER A 51 2.17 35.76 5.94
C SER A 51 0.83 35.17 6.41
N LEU A 52 0.85 34.02 7.09
CA LEU A 52 -0.36 33.35 7.61
C LEU A 52 -0.76 33.85 9.01
N LEU A 53 0.21 34.12 9.88
CA LEU A 53 -0.01 34.53 11.27
C LEU A 53 0.16 36.04 11.50
N GLY A 54 0.51 36.80 10.46
CA GLY A 54 0.86 38.21 10.55
C GLY A 54 2.14 38.44 11.37
N THR A 55 2.25 39.61 12.02
CA THR A 55 3.30 39.92 13.01
C THR A 55 3.11 39.18 14.35
N GLY A 56 2.42 38.03 14.33
CA GLY A 56 2.34 37.13 15.48
C GLY A 56 3.73 36.84 16.04
N GLY A 57 3.86 36.87 17.37
CA GLY A 57 5.17 36.77 18.02
C GLY A 57 5.94 35.51 17.60
N PRO A 58 7.29 35.56 17.61
CA PRO A 58 8.17 34.49 17.11
C PRO A 58 7.90 33.10 17.72
N VAL A 59 7.29 33.05 18.90
CA VAL A 59 6.84 31.81 19.55
C VAL A 59 5.75 31.08 18.74
N LEU A 60 4.75 31.80 18.22
CA LEU A 60 3.65 31.21 17.45
C LEU A 60 4.14 30.69 16.09
N ILE A 61 5.04 31.44 15.45
CA ILE A 61 5.72 31.03 14.21
C ILE A 61 6.54 29.76 14.45
N GLY A 62 7.31 29.70 15.55
CA GLY A 62 8.08 28.52 15.91
C GLY A 62 7.21 27.28 16.19
N MET A 63 6.09 27.44 16.90
CA MET A 63 5.15 26.34 17.17
C MET A 63 4.46 25.84 15.91
N PHE A 64 4.08 26.73 15.00
CA PHE A 64 3.51 26.36 13.71
C PHE A 64 4.50 25.55 12.87
N ALA A 65 5.75 26.03 12.73
CA ALA A 65 6.79 25.34 11.98
C ALA A 65 7.12 23.95 12.57
N ALA A 66 7.23 23.84 13.90
CA ALA A 66 7.49 22.56 14.56
C ALA A 66 6.32 21.56 14.38
N SER A 67 5.08 22.05 14.42
CA SER A 67 3.90 21.20 14.24
C SER A 67 3.78 20.72 12.79
N ALA A 68 4.04 21.59 11.82
CA ALA A 68 4.07 21.22 10.40
C ALA A 68 5.16 20.16 10.12
N ALA A 69 6.37 20.35 10.66
CA ALA A 69 7.45 19.38 10.53
C ALA A 69 7.07 18.01 11.13
N ALA A 70 6.49 17.97 12.33
CA ALA A 70 6.06 16.73 12.96
C ALA A 70 4.97 16.01 12.15
N VAL A 71 4.04 16.74 11.54
CA VAL A 71 3.02 16.16 10.65
C VAL A 71 3.65 15.58 9.39
N LEU A 72 4.59 16.31 8.76
CA LEU A 72 5.29 15.84 7.56
C LEU A 72 6.11 14.58 7.83
N ASP A 73 6.85 14.54 8.94
CA ASP A 73 7.63 13.36 9.35
C ASP A 73 6.73 12.16 9.62
N GLY A 74 5.62 12.37 10.34
CA GLY A 74 4.63 11.31 10.61
C GLY A 74 3.98 10.78 9.34
N GLN A 75 3.61 11.65 8.40
CA GLN A 75 3.04 11.25 7.10
C GLN A 75 4.05 10.50 6.25
N ARG A 76 5.32 10.94 6.22
CA ARG A 76 6.38 10.25 5.49
C ARG A 76 6.60 8.83 6.03
N ALA A 77 6.58 8.66 7.35
CA ALA A 77 6.68 7.35 7.98
C ALA A 77 5.47 6.45 7.63
N ALA A 78 4.26 7.01 7.63
CA ALA A 78 3.05 6.28 7.27
C ALA A 78 3.07 5.82 5.80
N VAL A 79 3.46 6.69 4.86
CA VAL A 79 3.61 6.36 3.44
C VAL A 79 4.64 5.24 3.26
N ALA A 80 5.82 5.35 3.87
CA ALA A 80 6.86 4.32 3.77
C ALA A 80 6.38 2.96 4.33
N SER A 81 5.63 2.98 5.43
CA SER A 81 5.05 1.75 6.00
C SER A 81 4.00 1.12 5.09
N LEU A 82 3.13 1.93 4.47
CA LEU A 82 2.11 1.46 3.54
C LEU A 82 2.72 0.94 2.24
N GLU A 83 3.78 1.56 1.74
CA GLU A 83 4.54 1.08 0.58
C GLU A 83 5.17 -0.27 0.87
N GLY A 84 5.83 -0.42 2.03
CA GLY A 84 6.39 -1.70 2.45
C GLY A 84 5.33 -2.80 2.61
N PHE A 85 4.16 -2.45 3.16
CA PHE A 85 3.04 -3.39 3.28
C PHE A 85 2.50 -3.82 1.91
N ARG A 86 2.27 -2.87 0.99
CA ARG A 86 1.86 -3.14 -0.40
C ARG A 86 2.84 -4.08 -1.10
N ASP A 87 4.13 -3.81 -0.98
CA ASP A 87 5.16 -4.59 -1.67
C ASP A 87 5.25 -6.01 -1.11
N ALA A 88 5.16 -6.17 0.22
CA ALA A 88 5.07 -7.48 0.86
C ALA A 88 3.84 -8.27 0.38
N LEU A 89 2.66 -7.63 0.25
CA LEU A 89 1.47 -8.29 -0.28
C LEU A 89 1.64 -8.71 -1.75
N LYS A 90 2.25 -7.85 -2.59
CA LYS A 90 2.55 -8.20 -3.99
C LYS A 90 3.53 -9.37 -4.10
N ASP A 91 4.52 -9.45 -3.22
CA ASP A 91 5.46 -10.58 -3.19
C ASP A 91 4.80 -11.87 -2.71
N VAL A 92 3.88 -11.80 -1.75
CA VAL A 92 3.06 -12.94 -1.31
C VAL A 92 2.22 -13.46 -2.48
N VAL A 93 1.48 -12.59 -3.16
CA VAL A 93 0.68 -12.94 -4.35
C VAL A 93 1.57 -13.59 -5.42
N ARG A 94 2.70 -12.97 -5.77
CA ARG A 94 3.63 -13.49 -6.78
C ARG A 94 4.14 -14.88 -6.41
N SER A 95 4.51 -15.09 -5.15
CA SER A 95 5.02 -16.37 -4.66
C SER A 95 3.95 -17.46 -4.76
N TYR A 96 2.72 -17.16 -4.38
CA TYR A 96 1.63 -18.13 -4.47
C TYR A 96 1.24 -18.46 -5.92
N ARG A 97 1.19 -17.46 -6.81
CA ARG A 97 0.99 -17.69 -8.25
C ARG A 97 2.08 -18.59 -8.85
N ALA A 98 3.35 -18.35 -8.50
CA ALA A 98 4.46 -19.18 -8.97
C ALA A 98 4.35 -20.65 -8.48
N VAL A 99 3.86 -20.87 -7.25
CA VAL A 99 3.59 -22.21 -6.73
C VAL A 99 2.41 -22.86 -7.44
N GLU A 100 1.34 -22.10 -7.72
CA GLU A 100 0.17 -22.56 -8.50
C GLU A 100 0.59 -23.02 -9.90
N ASP A 101 1.39 -22.20 -10.61
CA ASP A 101 1.90 -22.49 -11.94
C ASP A 101 2.80 -23.73 -11.96
N ALA A 102 3.78 -23.80 -11.05
CA ALA A 102 4.68 -24.94 -10.94
C ALA A 102 3.93 -26.25 -10.62
N THR A 103 2.87 -26.16 -9.81
CA THR A 103 2.02 -27.31 -9.50
C THR A 103 1.17 -27.71 -10.71
N GLY A 104 0.66 -26.75 -11.47
CA GLY A 104 -0.09 -26.99 -12.71
C GLY A 104 0.77 -27.63 -13.80
N GLU A 105 2.00 -27.17 -14.00
CA GLU A 105 2.95 -27.75 -14.94
C GLU A 105 3.32 -29.19 -14.57
N ASN A 106 3.57 -29.46 -13.28
CA ASN A 106 3.88 -30.82 -12.81
C ASN A 106 2.70 -31.79 -13.01
N ILE A 107 1.45 -31.33 -12.84
CA ILE A 107 0.25 -32.16 -13.08
C ILE A 107 0.03 -32.45 -14.56
N LYS A 108 0.28 -31.46 -15.44
CA LYS A 108 0.26 -31.65 -16.91
C LYS A 108 1.37 -32.61 -17.35
N ALA A 109 2.59 -32.44 -16.82
CA ALA A 109 3.73 -33.30 -17.12
C ALA A 109 3.53 -34.75 -16.64
N ALA A 110 2.82 -34.94 -15.52
CA ALA A 110 2.45 -36.26 -15.01
C ALA A 110 1.29 -36.94 -15.79
N GLY A 111 0.70 -36.27 -16.80
CA GLY A 111 -0.36 -36.82 -17.65
C GLY A 111 -1.71 -37.02 -16.97
N VAL A 112 -1.93 -36.37 -15.81
CA VAL A 112 -3.16 -36.54 -14.99
C VAL A 112 -4.32 -35.72 -15.56
N ILE A 113 -4.04 -34.65 -16.30
CA ILE A 113 -5.03 -33.84 -17.02
C ILE A 113 -4.48 -33.62 -18.43
N ARG A 114 -5.23 -34.03 -19.46
CA ARG A 114 -4.95 -33.73 -20.87
C ARG A 114 -5.56 -32.39 -21.27
#